data_AF-A0A023F0Y5-F1
#
_entry.id   AF-A0A023F0Y5-F1
#
_cell.length_a   1.000
_cell.length_b   1.000
_cell.length_c   1.000
_cell.angle_alpha   90.00
_cell.angle_beta   90.00
_cell.angle_gamma   90.00
#
_symmetry.space_group_name_H-M   'P 1'
#
loop_
_entity.id
_entity.type
_entity.pdbx_description
1 polymer ?
#
loop_
_entity_poly.entity_id
_entity_poly.type
_entity_poly.pdbx_seq_one_letter_code
_entity_poly.pdbx_strand_id
1 'polypeptide(L)'
;MDKLAEKIIMTPKTKTEKSTTLLIERRIVAEDNAKKNDVHVAGGAHKGIVINKTINSEDEYTTPEISLQFRVFLVNGQTGSHTQESRKLLFWFKPQVPCHERATVAQEFFKELVSPQHFPRDYVGFITRLMKLMQQKYPTIRKLEVELKQLEQTKLPVRPSSSDESILGKKIILTEQKVLELIEDAYPNPVTVEDISKEYNWDQDLVEKHLEKLKEKKLVKGMEHGAFTRVIQHDKDIQIVKQMPAIISSKQPTIAIITAQYCEKLAVDAMIENKETFVRYTTVGVTPDGSYPAPSSVIRATRFGESNVYTLGNVGAHRIVCTKLPTLGYTREAVTSAGNTTTRLLGTFQKVDYVFIVGVGGGVPHYTDYTKHVRLGDVIVSSALKPNGAAYTYCENVKNSADGEYTFEYKSHSPANTVIQDIAAKLKEQYDFNGDTLWYDCMKEGLSVLGSQNEHEFTRPSADTDKLYMAIGEKDVIEVAHPQPQDQVDGTRMDGCPRLHLGPIASGRSVSKDARLREAFTSKSQALAFDFESDSVIESIVGNCRDSWALVRGIADYKDGQRKGPWQPYASLAAAALVKAIINSIEPPE
;
A
#
# COMPACT_ATOMS: atom_id res chain seq x y z
N MET A 1 -28.07 9.77 -51.07
CA MET A 1 -27.72 10.03 -49.65
C MET A 1 -26.41 9.32 -49.40
N ASP A 2 -25.29 10.02 -49.59
CA ASP A 2 -23.97 9.48 -49.29
C ASP A 2 -23.88 9.22 -47.79
N LYS A 3 -23.59 7.97 -47.42
CA LYS A 3 -23.37 7.59 -46.03
C LYS A 3 -22.06 8.23 -45.58
N LEU A 4 -22.15 9.35 -44.87
CA LEU A 4 -21.05 9.93 -44.09
C LEU A 4 -20.47 8.83 -43.18
N ALA A 5 -19.32 8.27 -43.56
CA ALA A 5 -18.66 7.22 -42.80
C ALA A 5 -17.59 7.83 -41.89
N GLU A 6 -17.69 7.56 -40.59
CA GLU A 6 -16.65 7.91 -39.62
C GLU A 6 -15.40 7.08 -39.94
N LYS A 7 -14.27 7.75 -40.15
CA LYS A 7 -12.96 7.13 -40.39
C LYS A 7 -12.00 7.46 -39.27
N ILE A 8 -11.04 6.58 -39.02
CA ILE A 8 -9.91 6.83 -38.12
C ILE A 8 -8.80 7.45 -38.95
N ILE A 9 -8.38 8.66 -38.59
CA ILE A 9 -7.30 9.38 -39.25
C ILE A 9 -6.10 9.43 -38.32
N MET A 10 -4.92 9.06 -38.83
CA MET A 10 -3.65 9.26 -38.16
C MET A 10 -2.87 10.40 -38.82
N THR A 11 -2.41 11.36 -38.03
CA THR A 11 -1.61 12.52 -38.47
C THR A 11 -0.37 12.64 -37.58
N PRO A 12 0.86 12.64 -38.14
CA PRO A 12 2.07 12.97 -37.39
C PRO A 12 2.03 14.42 -36.91
N LYS A 13 2.31 14.67 -35.63
CA LYS A 13 2.31 16.01 -35.04
C LYS A 13 3.72 16.57 -34.89
N THR A 14 4.62 15.80 -34.28
CA THR A 14 6.02 16.18 -34.09
C THR A 14 6.92 14.97 -34.22
N LYS A 15 8.11 15.17 -34.78
CA LYS A 15 9.16 14.14 -34.84
C LYS A 15 10.51 14.78 -34.57
N THR A 16 11.19 14.27 -33.54
CA THR A 16 12.56 14.61 -33.16
C THR A 16 13.41 13.34 -33.23
N GLU A 17 14.72 13.45 -33.00
CA GLU A 17 15.62 12.28 -32.97
C GLU A 17 15.20 11.24 -31.92
N LYS A 18 14.63 11.69 -30.79
CA LYS A 18 14.31 10.83 -29.63
C LYS A 18 12.81 10.73 -29.34
N SER A 19 11.95 11.44 -30.06
CA SER A 19 10.52 11.44 -29.78
C SER A 19 9.67 11.58 -31.04
N THR A 20 8.56 10.86 -31.08
CA THR A 20 7.53 10.95 -32.13
C THR A 20 6.16 11.10 -31.48
N THR A 21 5.41 12.11 -31.90
CA THR A 21 4.02 12.33 -31.47
C THR A 21 3.08 12.12 -32.64
N LEU A 22 2.08 11.27 -32.44
CA LEU A 22 1.07 10.92 -33.43
C LEU A 22 -0.30 11.30 -32.89
N LEU A 23 -1.13 11.87 -33.75
CA LEU A 23 -2.52 12.14 -33.47
C LEU A 23 -3.40 11.14 -34.20
N ILE A 24 -4.31 10.49 -33.48
CA ILE A 24 -5.29 9.54 -34.03
C ILE A 24 -6.69 10.05 -33.67
N GLU A 25 -7.55 10.28 -34.64
CA GLU A 25 -8.85 10.91 -34.41
C GLU A 25 -9.94 10.32 -35.29
N ARG A 26 -11.17 10.35 -34.76
CA ARG A 26 -12.37 10.09 -35.55
C ARG A 26 -12.77 11.35 -36.29
N ARG A 27 -12.83 11.27 -37.62
CA ARG A 27 -13.44 12.32 -38.44
C ARG A 27 -14.45 11.73 -39.41
N ILE A 28 -15.50 12.51 -39.65
CA ILE A 28 -16.40 12.29 -40.77
C ILE A 28 -15.72 12.89 -41.99
N VAL A 29 -15.40 12.06 -42.98
CA VAL A 29 -14.70 12.49 -44.20
C VAL A 29 -15.66 12.37 -45.37
N ALA A 30 -15.97 13.49 -46.04
CA ALA A 30 -16.65 13.48 -47.34
C ALA A 30 -15.76 12.78 -48.39
N GLU A 31 -16.35 11.97 -49.28
CA GLU A 31 -15.60 11.09 -50.20
C GLU A 31 -14.60 11.84 -51.12
N ASP A 32 -14.79 13.14 -51.34
CA ASP A 32 -13.99 13.95 -52.29
C ASP A 32 -12.60 14.41 -51.79
N ASN A 33 -12.28 14.28 -50.50
CA ASN A 33 -10.94 14.64 -49.99
C ASN A 33 -9.86 13.55 -50.22
N ALA A 34 -10.24 12.40 -50.78
CA ALA A 34 -9.37 11.23 -50.93
C ALA A 34 -8.36 11.31 -52.10
N LYS A 35 -8.27 12.43 -52.82
CA LYS A 35 -7.37 12.61 -54.00
C LYS A 35 -6.19 13.57 -53.77
N LYS A 36 -5.86 13.92 -52.51
CA LYS A 36 -4.60 14.62 -52.20
C LYS A 36 -3.46 13.59 -52.09
N ASN A 37 -2.33 13.83 -52.76
CA ASN A 37 -1.13 12.95 -52.77
C ASN A 37 -0.55 12.65 -51.37
N ASP A 38 -0.95 13.44 -50.37
CA ASP A 38 -0.46 13.35 -48.99
C ASP A 38 -1.30 12.45 -48.07
N VAL A 39 -2.30 11.74 -48.61
CA VAL A 39 -3.20 10.89 -47.84
C VAL A 39 -3.14 9.45 -48.33
N HIS A 40 -2.92 8.51 -47.42
CA HIS A 40 -3.01 7.07 -47.71
C HIS A 40 -4.26 6.48 -47.08
N VAL A 41 -5.14 5.88 -47.90
CA VAL A 41 -6.35 5.19 -47.44
C VAL A 41 -6.08 3.68 -47.43
N ALA A 42 -6.21 3.05 -46.26
CA ALA A 42 -5.91 1.64 -46.12
C ALA A 42 -7.04 0.75 -46.67
N GLY A 43 -6.66 -0.32 -47.37
CA GLY A 43 -7.58 -1.32 -47.95
C GLY A 43 -7.68 -2.61 -47.13
N GLY A 44 -8.53 -3.53 -47.59
CA GLY A 44 -8.67 -4.88 -46.99
C GLY A 44 -9.03 -4.86 -45.50
N ALA A 45 -8.26 -5.59 -44.69
CA ALA A 45 -8.45 -5.71 -43.23
C ALA A 45 -8.24 -4.40 -42.44
N HIS A 46 -7.86 -3.31 -43.11
CA HIS A 46 -7.61 -1.99 -42.52
C HIS A 46 -8.58 -0.91 -43.06
N LYS A 47 -9.64 -1.34 -43.76
CA LYS A 47 -10.65 -0.43 -44.33
C LYS A 47 -11.20 0.53 -43.27
N GLY A 48 -11.21 1.82 -43.58
CA GLY A 48 -11.66 2.89 -42.68
C GLY A 48 -10.56 3.59 -41.88
N ILE A 49 -9.30 3.17 -42.04
CA ILE A 49 -8.11 3.89 -41.55
C ILE A 49 -7.54 4.78 -42.66
N VAL A 50 -7.20 6.01 -42.32
CA VAL A 50 -6.60 7.03 -43.19
C VAL A 50 -5.32 7.54 -42.53
N ILE A 51 -4.24 7.67 -43.29
CA ILE A 51 -2.94 8.15 -42.82
C ILE A 51 -2.57 9.43 -43.58
N ASN A 52 -2.45 10.54 -42.87
CA ASN A 52 -1.89 11.78 -43.41
C ASN A 52 -0.36 11.71 -43.33
N LYS A 53 0.32 12.06 -44.42
CA LYS A 53 1.79 12.02 -44.54
C LYS A 53 2.45 13.34 -44.13
N THR A 54 1.69 14.43 -44.08
CA THR A 54 2.17 15.77 -43.73
C THR A 54 1.78 16.13 -42.29
N ILE A 55 2.67 16.89 -41.63
CA ILE A 55 2.40 17.45 -40.31
C ILE A 55 1.35 18.54 -40.48
N ASN A 56 0.21 18.42 -39.80
CA ASN A 56 -0.85 19.42 -39.84
C ASN A 56 -0.85 20.20 -38.51
N SER A 57 -0.74 21.53 -38.57
CA SER A 57 -0.53 22.43 -37.43
C SER A 57 -1.82 23.05 -36.87
N GLU A 58 -2.97 22.79 -37.50
CA GLU A 58 -4.28 23.23 -37.02
C GLU A 58 -4.82 22.26 -35.95
N ASP A 59 -4.32 22.38 -34.72
CA ASP A 59 -4.91 21.73 -33.56
C ASP A 59 -5.75 22.77 -32.79
N GLU A 60 -7.04 22.48 -32.56
CA GLU A 60 -7.76 23.09 -31.44
C GLU A 60 -7.04 22.67 -30.15
N TYR A 61 -6.50 23.64 -29.41
CA TYR A 61 -5.87 23.43 -28.11
C TYR A 61 -6.93 22.99 -27.08
N THR A 62 -7.30 21.71 -27.08
CA THR A 62 -8.17 21.11 -26.06
C THR A 62 -7.35 20.26 -25.10
N THR A 63 -7.55 20.47 -23.81
CA THR A 63 -6.88 19.68 -22.75
C THR A 63 -7.31 18.22 -22.83
N PRO A 64 -6.39 17.25 -22.73
CA PRO A 64 -6.74 15.83 -22.67
C PRO A 64 -7.53 15.51 -21.40
N GLU A 65 -8.51 14.62 -21.51
CA GLU A 65 -9.41 14.25 -20.41
C GLU A 65 -8.89 13.05 -19.61
N ILE A 66 -8.01 12.23 -20.18
CA ILE A 66 -7.28 11.17 -19.48
C ILE A 66 -5.86 11.10 -20.05
N SER A 67 -4.87 10.88 -19.18
CA SER A 67 -3.49 10.62 -19.56
C SER A 67 -3.02 9.31 -18.95
N LEU A 68 -2.40 8.45 -19.75
CA LEU A 68 -1.77 7.22 -19.29
C LEU A 68 -0.37 7.11 -19.90
N GLN A 69 0.63 6.88 -19.06
CA GLN A 69 2.01 6.75 -19.50
C GLN A 69 2.60 5.46 -18.99
N PHE A 70 3.30 4.72 -19.85
CA PHE A 70 3.95 3.47 -19.50
C PHE A 70 5.33 3.36 -20.13
N ARG A 71 6.11 2.40 -19.65
CA ARG A 71 7.49 2.17 -20.08
C ARG A 71 7.62 0.82 -20.77
N VAL A 72 8.38 0.80 -21.85
CA VAL A 72 8.76 -0.41 -22.58
C VAL A 72 10.27 -0.45 -22.75
N PHE A 73 10.80 -1.65 -22.96
CA PHE A 73 12.22 -1.86 -23.24
C PHE A 73 12.38 -2.28 -24.69
N LEU A 74 13.06 -1.43 -25.47
CA LEU A 74 13.41 -1.71 -26.84
C LEU A 74 14.70 -2.53 -26.87
N VAL A 75 14.71 -3.59 -27.66
CA VAL A 75 15.91 -4.40 -27.90
C VAL A 75 16.42 -4.09 -29.30
N ASN A 76 17.65 -3.61 -29.41
CA ASN A 76 18.29 -3.45 -30.71
C ASN A 76 18.65 -4.84 -31.26
N GLY A 77 18.02 -5.23 -32.38
CA GLY A 77 18.20 -6.56 -32.97
C GLY A 77 19.61 -6.85 -33.49
N GLN A 78 20.46 -5.83 -33.69
CA GLN A 78 21.84 -5.99 -34.16
C GLN A 78 22.85 -5.99 -33.01
N THR A 79 22.69 -5.09 -32.04
CA THR A 79 23.67 -4.90 -30.96
C THR A 79 23.27 -5.61 -29.66
N GLY A 80 22.02 -6.09 -29.55
CA GLY A 80 21.46 -6.62 -28.31
C GLY A 80 21.30 -5.59 -27.20
N SER A 81 21.61 -4.31 -27.47
CA SER A 81 21.48 -3.24 -26.49
C SER A 81 20.02 -2.95 -26.16
N HIS A 82 19.78 -2.53 -24.91
CA HIS A 82 18.45 -2.20 -24.42
C HIS A 82 18.31 -0.69 -24.21
N THR A 83 17.23 -0.12 -24.74
CA THR A 83 16.88 1.29 -24.54
C THR A 83 15.50 1.37 -23.92
N GLN A 84 15.33 2.19 -22.89
CA GLN A 84 14.02 2.42 -22.33
C GLN A 84 13.25 3.43 -23.19
N GLU A 85 11.97 3.17 -23.44
CA GLU A 85 11.08 4.11 -24.12
C GLU A 85 9.85 4.36 -23.25
N SER A 86 9.49 5.64 -23.11
CA SER A 86 8.22 6.03 -22.55
C SER A 86 7.18 6.20 -23.66
N ARG A 87 5.99 5.65 -23.41
CA ARG A 87 4.81 5.82 -24.27
C ARG A 87 3.71 6.48 -23.48
N LYS A 88 3.28 7.66 -23.92
CA LYS A 88 2.19 8.43 -23.31
C LYS A 88 0.99 8.44 -24.25
N LEU A 89 -0.17 8.13 -23.70
CA LEU A 89 -1.46 8.10 -24.36
C LEU A 89 -2.35 9.17 -23.73
N LEU A 90 -2.86 10.08 -24.55
CA LEU A 90 -3.75 11.17 -24.15
C LEU A 90 -5.10 10.97 -24.82
N PHE A 91 -6.17 10.94 -24.04
CA PHE A 91 -7.51 10.59 -24.52
C PHE A 91 -8.44 11.79 -24.48
N TRP A 92 -9.27 11.92 -25.52
CA TRP A 92 -10.48 12.73 -25.51
C TRP A 92 -11.66 11.86 -25.92
N PHE A 93 -12.74 11.97 -25.19
CA PHE A 93 -13.97 11.21 -25.38
C PHE A 93 -15.01 12.03 -26.14
N LYS A 94 -16.04 11.33 -26.62
CA LYS A 94 -17.21 12.01 -27.18
C LYS A 94 -17.98 12.71 -26.03
N PRO A 95 -18.57 13.90 -26.25
CA PRO A 95 -19.21 14.69 -25.18
C PRO A 95 -20.29 13.93 -24.39
N GLN A 96 -20.97 12.97 -25.02
CA GLN A 96 -21.99 12.14 -24.38
C GLN A 96 -21.46 11.12 -23.37
N VAL A 97 -20.14 10.89 -23.30
CA VAL A 97 -19.55 9.94 -22.35
C VAL A 97 -19.45 10.62 -20.98
N PRO A 98 -20.13 10.12 -19.94
CA PRO A 98 -20.06 10.68 -18.60
C PRO A 98 -18.63 10.69 -18.07
N CYS A 99 -18.23 11.75 -17.36
CA CYS A 99 -16.84 11.90 -16.87
C CYS A 99 -16.35 10.69 -16.04
N HIS A 100 -17.23 10.11 -15.22
CA HIS A 100 -16.89 8.97 -14.37
C HIS A 100 -16.65 7.66 -15.15
N GLU A 101 -17.17 7.53 -16.37
CA GLU A 101 -16.94 6.34 -17.21
C GLU A 101 -15.64 6.44 -18.02
N ARG A 102 -15.16 7.66 -18.31
CA ARG A 102 -13.98 7.91 -19.18
C ARG A 102 -12.72 7.21 -18.67
N ALA A 103 -12.49 7.24 -17.36
CA ALA A 103 -11.34 6.60 -16.73
C ALA A 103 -11.37 5.07 -16.91
N THR A 104 -12.54 4.45 -16.72
CA THR A 104 -12.76 3.01 -16.92
C THR A 104 -12.51 2.63 -18.38
N VAL A 105 -13.08 3.38 -19.33
CA VAL A 105 -12.88 3.12 -20.76
C VAL A 105 -11.41 3.24 -21.17
N ALA A 106 -10.70 4.27 -20.69
CA ALA A 106 -9.26 4.44 -20.95
C ALA A 106 -8.43 3.26 -20.38
N GLN A 107 -8.76 2.82 -19.17
CA GLN A 107 -8.08 1.71 -18.51
C GLN A 107 -8.30 0.38 -19.24
N GLU A 108 -9.55 0.10 -19.67
CA GLU A 108 -9.86 -1.10 -20.47
C GLU A 108 -9.17 -1.07 -21.83
N PHE A 109 -9.23 0.07 -22.53
CA PHE A 109 -8.51 0.27 -23.79
C PHE A 109 -7.02 -0.02 -23.62
N PHE A 110 -6.42 0.50 -22.55
CA PHE A 110 -5.02 0.29 -22.26
C PHE A 110 -4.71 -1.18 -21.96
N LYS A 111 -5.47 -1.84 -21.07
CA LYS A 111 -5.30 -3.27 -20.76
C LYS A 111 -5.35 -4.13 -22.02
N GLU A 112 -6.30 -3.86 -22.92
CA GLU A 112 -6.38 -4.60 -24.17
C GLU A 112 -5.22 -4.27 -25.12
N LEU A 113 -4.79 -3.01 -25.19
CA LEU A 113 -3.63 -2.59 -25.97
C LEU A 113 -2.36 -3.33 -25.54
N VAL A 114 -2.13 -3.44 -24.22
CA VAL A 114 -0.91 -4.05 -23.65
C VAL A 114 -1.02 -5.54 -23.33
N SER A 115 -2.10 -6.20 -23.75
CA SER A 115 -2.29 -7.65 -23.55
C SER A 115 -1.11 -8.48 -24.09
N PRO A 116 -0.42 -9.32 -23.29
CA PRO A 116 0.79 -10.04 -23.65
C PRO A 116 0.65 -10.92 -24.90
N GLN A 117 -0.49 -11.58 -25.04
CA GLN A 117 -0.77 -12.47 -26.18
C GLN A 117 -0.72 -11.73 -27.52
N HIS A 118 -1.02 -10.44 -27.51
CA HIS A 118 -1.18 -9.63 -28.71
C HIS A 118 -0.37 -8.33 -28.67
N PHE A 119 0.59 -8.21 -27.74
CA PHE A 119 1.36 -6.99 -27.57
C PHE A 119 2.30 -6.80 -28.77
N PRO A 120 2.19 -5.68 -29.51
CA PRO A 120 2.98 -5.50 -30.71
C PRO A 120 4.48 -5.35 -30.42
N ARG A 121 5.30 -6.05 -31.20
CA ARG A 121 6.76 -6.08 -31.04
C ARG A 121 7.50 -4.96 -31.77
N ASP A 122 6.80 -4.20 -32.60
CA ASP A 122 7.32 -3.08 -33.37
C ASP A 122 6.40 -1.85 -33.29
N TYR A 123 6.90 -0.70 -33.76
CA TYR A 123 6.14 0.54 -33.75
C TYR A 123 4.91 0.49 -34.66
N VAL A 124 5.04 -0.10 -35.85
CA VAL A 124 3.95 -0.15 -36.85
C VAL A 124 2.79 -0.98 -36.32
N GLY A 125 3.07 -2.15 -35.74
CA GLY A 125 2.08 -2.99 -35.09
C GLY A 125 1.45 -2.30 -33.88
N PHE A 126 2.24 -1.56 -33.08
CA PHE A 126 1.72 -0.80 -31.95
C PHE A 126 0.70 0.26 -32.39
N ILE A 127 1.08 1.09 -33.36
CA ILE A 127 0.23 2.15 -33.92
C ILE A 127 -0.99 1.55 -34.62
N THR A 128 -0.82 0.45 -35.36
CA THR A 128 -1.92 -0.25 -36.03
C THR A 128 -2.92 -0.82 -35.03
N ARG A 129 -2.44 -1.39 -33.92
CA ARG A 129 -3.30 -1.91 -32.85
C ARG A 129 -4.10 -0.79 -32.18
N LEU A 130 -3.45 0.34 -31.88
CA LEU A 130 -4.13 1.54 -31.36
C LEU A 130 -5.29 1.98 -32.25
N MET A 131 -5.03 2.15 -33.56
CA MET A 131 -6.06 2.57 -34.51
C MET A 131 -7.19 1.54 -34.62
N LYS A 132 -6.89 0.24 -34.63
CA LYS A 132 -7.90 -0.83 -34.70
C LYS A 132 -8.75 -0.93 -33.44
N LEU A 133 -8.14 -0.86 -32.25
CA LEU A 133 -8.87 -0.88 -30.98
C LEU A 133 -9.83 0.30 -30.90
N MET A 134 -9.34 1.49 -31.23
CA MET A 134 -10.18 2.67 -31.36
C MET A 134 -11.30 2.36 -32.35
N GLN A 135 -11.00 2.06 -33.62
CA GLN A 135 -11.99 1.81 -34.67
C GLN A 135 -13.09 0.82 -34.29
N GLN A 136 -12.73 -0.33 -33.71
CA GLN A 136 -13.60 -1.51 -33.63
C GLN A 136 -14.29 -1.68 -32.27
N LYS A 137 -13.60 -1.37 -31.17
CA LYS A 137 -14.06 -1.70 -29.81
C LYS A 137 -14.39 -0.49 -28.95
N TYR A 138 -13.75 0.65 -29.20
CA TYR A 138 -13.87 1.83 -28.36
C TYR A 138 -14.43 3.05 -29.14
N PRO A 139 -15.71 2.99 -29.58
CA PRO A 139 -16.35 4.04 -30.38
C PRO A 139 -16.53 5.37 -29.64
N THR A 140 -16.41 5.35 -28.32
CA THR A 140 -16.54 6.48 -27.39
C THR A 140 -15.29 7.37 -27.34
N ILE A 141 -14.11 6.85 -27.70
CA ILE A 141 -12.88 7.64 -27.80
C ILE A 141 -12.94 8.47 -29.08
N ARG A 142 -12.90 9.80 -28.97
CA ARG A 142 -12.95 10.74 -30.10
C ARG A 142 -11.55 10.99 -30.68
N LYS A 143 -10.58 11.24 -29.81
CA LYS A 143 -9.20 11.63 -30.15
C LYS A 143 -8.24 10.88 -29.23
N LEU A 144 -7.11 10.47 -29.77
CA LEU A 144 -6.01 9.83 -29.07
C LEU A 144 -4.70 10.43 -29.55
N GLU A 145 -3.95 11.07 -28.68
CA GLU A 145 -2.58 11.52 -28.96
C GLU A 145 -1.59 10.57 -28.30
N VAL A 146 -0.56 10.20 -29.04
CA VAL A 146 0.43 9.19 -28.67
C VAL A 146 1.81 9.78 -28.78
N GLU A 147 2.48 9.96 -27.65
CA GLU A 147 3.87 10.38 -27.58
C GLU A 147 4.75 9.16 -27.30
N LEU A 148 5.71 8.91 -28.17
CA LEU A 148 6.74 7.89 -28.04
C LEU A 148 8.06 8.62 -27.78
N LYS A 149 8.73 8.37 -26.66
CA LYS A 149 9.95 9.08 -26.26
C LYS A 149 11.01 8.10 -25.78
N GLN A 150 12.11 7.98 -26.51
CA GLN A 150 13.29 7.23 -26.10
C GLN A 150 13.97 7.94 -24.93
N LEU A 151 14.27 7.18 -23.90
CA LEU A 151 14.98 7.59 -22.70
C LEU A 151 16.42 7.08 -22.78
N GLU A 152 16.99 6.67 -21.65
CA GLU A 152 18.37 6.23 -21.56
C GLU A 152 18.56 4.77 -21.95
N GLN A 153 19.78 4.47 -22.42
CA GLN A 153 20.23 3.09 -22.61
C GLN A 153 20.45 2.47 -21.23
N THR A 154 19.85 1.30 -21.01
CA THR A 154 19.81 0.68 -19.68
C THR A 154 20.00 -0.83 -19.81
N LYS A 155 20.22 -1.52 -18.68
CA LYS A 155 20.16 -2.98 -18.63
C LYS A 155 18.69 -3.41 -18.55
N LEU A 156 18.40 -4.66 -18.93
CA LEU A 156 17.07 -5.20 -18.71
C LEU A 156 16.69 -5.08 -17.23
N PRO A 157 15.47 -4.61 -16.92
CA PRO A 157 15.01 -4.59 -15.54
C PRO A 157 14.93 -6.02 -15.03
N VAL A 158 15.25 -6.22 -13.76
CA VAL A 158 14.87 -7.45 -13.08
C VAL A 158 13.35 -7.48 -13.05
N ARG A 159 12.74 -8.56 -13.56
CA ARG A 159 11.28 -8.74 -13.51
C ARG A 159 10.84 -8.47 -12.07
N PRO A 160 9.87 -7.58 -11.81
CA PRO A 160 9.35 -7.39 -10.47
C PRO A 160 8.81 -8.74 -10.02
N SER A 161 9.56 -9.44 -9.17
CA SER A 161 9.04 -10.64 -8.55
C SER A 161 7.86 -10.16 -7.71
N SER A 162 6.64 -10.61 -8.00
CA SER A 162 5.68 -10.76 -6.92
C SER A 162 6.43 -11.61 -5.89
N SER A 163 6.74 -11.03 -4.73
CA SER A 163 7.64 -11.66 -3.77
C SER A 163 7.15 -13.04 -3.34
N ASP A 164 5.87 -13.35 -3.56
CA ASP A 164 5.29 -14.67 -3.35
C ASP A 164 5.87 -15.75 -4.30
N GLU A 165 6.17 -15.45 -5.58
CA GLU A 165 6.91 -16.39 -6.44
C GLU A 165 8.39 -16.51 -6.04
N SER A 166 8.94 -15.53 -5.30
CA SER A 166 10.32 -15.58 -4.83
C SER A 166 10.51 -16.36 -3.53
N ILE A 167 9.45 -16.64 -2.76
CA ILE A 167 9.53 -17.38 -1.49
C ILE A 167 9.20 -18.87 -1.70
N LEU A 168 8.39 -19.23 -2.70
CA LEU A 168 8.26 -20.62 -3.13
C LEU A 168 9.55 -21.08 -3.83
N GLY A 169 10.51 -21.57 -3.04
CA GLY A 169 11.70 -22.27 -3.51
C GLY A 169 13.03 -21.53 -3.37
N LYS A 170 13.06 -20.24 -2.97
CA LYS A 170 14.33 -19.62 -2.55
C LYS A 170 14.56 -19.87 -1.07
N LYS A 171 15.68 -20.53 -0.76
CA LYS A 171 16.18 -20.67 0.61
C LYS A 171 16.48 -19.28 1.17
N ILE A 172 15.75 -18.87 2.20
CA ILE A 172 16.02 -17.59 2.90
C ILE A 172 17.39 -17.72 3.57
N ILE A 173 18.25 -16.75 3.31
CA ILE A 173 19.64 -16.76 3.77
C ILE A 173 19.66 -16.26 5.22
N LEU A 174 20.33 -17.03 6.08
CA LEU A 174 20.61 -16.62 7.44
C LEU A 174 21.52 -15.39 7.41
N THR A 175 21.03 -14.28 7.96
CA THR A 175 21.78 -13.02 8.09
C THR A 175 21.45 -12.40 9.43
N GLU A 176 22.32 -11.53 9.92
CA GLU A 176 22.10 -10.81 11.18
C GLU A 176 20.80 -9.99 11.15
N GLN A 177 20.56 -9.29 10.04
CA GLN A 177 19.33 -8.52 9.82
C GLN A 177 18.10 -9.42 9.86
N LYS A 178 18.14 -10.60 9.22
CA LYS A 178 16.97 -11.48 9.21
C LYS A 178 16.67 -12.06 10.59
N VAL A 179 17.69 -12.35 11.40
CA VAL A 179 17.50 -12.77 12.80
C VAL A 179 16.86 -11.64 13.62
N LEU A 180 17.30 -10.39 13.41
CA LEU A 180 16.69 -9.23 14.07
C LEU A 180 15.22 -9.05 13.68
N GLU A 181 14.89 -9.18 12.38
CA GLU A 181 13.52 -9.10 11.88
C GLU A 181 12.59 -10.10 12.59
N LEU A 182 13.04 -11.34 12.81
CA LEU A 182 12.21 -12.36 13.48
C LEU A 182 11.97 -12.03 14.96
N ILE A 183 12.97 -11.46 15.64
CA ILE A 183 12.80 -10.99 17.02
C ILE A 183 11.84 -9.79 17.07
N GLU A 184 11.94 -8.88 16.11
CA GLU A 184 11.06 -7.71 15.99
C GLU A 184 9.62 -8.09 15.66
N ASP A 185 9.42 -9.05 14.76
CA ASP A 185 8.10 -9.56 14.38
C ASP A 185 7.43 -10.22 15.60
N ALA A 186 8.17 -11.01 16.40
CA ALA A 186 7.67 -11.69 17.59
C ALA A 186 7.54 -10.78 18.84
N TYR A 187 8.22 -9.64 18.88
CA TYR A 187 8.19 -8.72 20.02
C TYR A 187 6.72 -8.35 20.37
N PRO A 188 6.28 -8.39 21.64
CA PRO A 188 7.08 -8.51 22.87
C PRO A 188 7.43 -9.93 23.33
N ASN A 189 7.02 -10.99 22.61
CA ASN A 189 7.31 -12.36 23.01
C ASN A 189 8.82 -12.65 22.86
N PRO A 190 9.49 -13.18 23.89
CA PRO A 190 10.85 -13.70 23.74
C PRO A 190 10.86 -14.94 22.83
N VAL A 191 11.89 -15.06 21.99
CA VAL A 191 12.08 -16.17 21.04
C VAL A 191 13.38 -16.91 21.32
N THR A 192 13.37 -18.24 21.22
CA THR A 192 14.58 -19.04 21.43
C THR A 192 15.38 -19.25 20.14
N VAL A 193 16.65 -19.67 20.28
CA VAL A 193 17.49 -20.10 19.14
C VAL A 193 16.80 -21.22 18.36
N GLU A 194 16.12 -22.14 19.07
CA GLU A 194 15.40 -23.26 18.47
C GLU A 194 14.21 -22.77 17.63
N ASP A 195 13.45 -21.78 18.11
CA ASP A 195 12.31 -21.22 17.37
C ASP A 195 12.76 -20.57 16.06
N ILE A 196 13.81 -19.74 16.12
CA ILE A 196 14.40 -19.06 14.95
C ILE A 196 14.98 -20.07 13.95
N SER A 197 15.69 -21.08 14.45
CA SER A 197 16.27 -22.15 13.62
C SER A 197 15.20 -22.96 12.90
N LYS A 198 14.10 -23.31 13.59
CA LYS A 198 13.00 -24.12 13.02
C LYS A 198 12.25 -23.43 11.90
N GLU A 199 12.09 -22.12 11.93
CA GLU A 199 11.30 -21.39 10.94
C GLU A 199 11.83 -21.56 9.50
N TYR A 200 13.16 -21.54 9.34
CA TYR A 200 13.83 -21.67 8.03
C TYR A 200 14.79 -22.85 7.92
N ASN A 201 14.78 -23.75 8.92
CA ASN A 201 15.68 -24.89 9.04
C ASN A 201 17.17 -24.48 8.95
N TRP A 202 17.53 -23.48 9.76
CA TRP A 202 18.91 -22.97 9.87
C TRP A 202 19.70 -23.70 10.96
N ASP A 203 21.03 -23.67 10.83
CA ASP A 203 21.94 -24.18 11.83
C ASP A 203 21.90 -23.35 13.13
N GLN A 204 21.69 -24.01 14.27
CA GLN A 204 21.50 -23.33 15.57
C GLN A 204 22.75 -22.57 16.01
N ASP A 205 23.95 -23.11 15.80
CA ASP A 205 25.21 -22.47 16.19
C ASP A 205 25.44 -21.17 15.38
N LEU A 206 25.05 -21.17 14.10
CA LEU A 206 25.10 -19.96 13.28
C LEU A 206 24.08 -18.90 13.72
N VAL A 207 22.86 -19.32 14.10
CA VAL A 207 21.83 -18.41 14.65
C VAL A 207 22.33 -17.78 15.95
N GLU A 208 22.89 -18.58 16.86
CA GLU A 208 23.45 -18.09 18.13
C GLU A 208 24.58 -17.08 17.91
N LYS A 209 25.48 -17.32 16.95
CA LYS A 209 26.52 -16.33 16.57
C LYS A 209 25.94 -15.00 16.10
N HIS A 210 24.82 -15.00 15.37
CA HIS A 210 24.16 -13.76 14.96
C HIS A 210 23.47 -13.06 16.15
N LEU A 211 22.88 -13.82 17.08
CA LEU A 211 22.25 -13.28 18.29
C LEU A 211 23.27 -12.60 19.21
N GLU A 212 24.45 -13.20 19.41
CA GLU A 212 25.50 -12.58 20.20
C GLU A 212 26.01 -11.27 19.56
N LYS A 213 26.14 -11.20 18.23
CA LYS A 213 26.45 -9.94 17.53
C LYS A 213 25.37 -8.87 17.73
N LEU A 214 24.10 -9.25 17.65
CA LEU A 214 22.98 -8.32 17.89
C LEU A 214 22.95 -7.83 19.33
N LYS A 215 23.34 -8.68 20.28
CA LYS A 215 23.44 -8.37 21.71
C LYS A 215 24.62 -7.45 21.99
N GLU A 216 25.78 -7.65 21.34
CA GLU A 216 26.91 -6.70 21.36
C GLU A 216 26.50 -5.31 20.86
N LYS A 217 25.67 -5.26 19.81
CA LYS A 217 25.06 -4.03 19.29
C LYS A 217 23.95 -3.46 20.18
N LYS A 218 23.61 -4.11 21.30
CA LYS A 218 22.53 -3.73 22.22
C LYS A 218 21.16 -3.61 21.56
N LEU A 219 20.93 -4.36 20.48
CA LEU A 219 19.63 -4.44 19.80
C LEU A 219 18.72 -5.45 20.49
N VAL A 220 19.32 -6.55 20.99
CA VAL A 220 18.61 -7.63 21.65
C VAL A 220 19.25 -7.94 23.00
N LYS A 221 18.49 -8.56 23.90
CA LYS A 221 18.99 -9.05 25.19
C LYS A 221 18.60 -10.51 25.39
N GLY A 222 19.49 -11.25 26.03
CA GLY A 222 19.17 -12.59 26.52
C GLY A 222 18.20 -12.52 27.70
N MET A 223 17.32 -13.50 27.76
CA MET A 223 16.35 -13.75 28.82
C MET A 223 16.64 -15.14 29.41
N GLU A 224 15.88 -15.52 30.44
CA GLU A 224 15.93 -16.89 30.99
C GLU A 224 15.63 -17.94 29.90
N HIS A 225 15.99 -19.20 30.16
CA HIS A 225 15.73 -20.33 29.25
C HIS A 225 16.27 -20.18 27.82
N GLY A 226 17.33 -19.37 27.62
CA GLY A 226 17.96 -19.21 26.30
C GLY A 226 17.11 -18.45 25.28
N ALA A 227 16.11 -17.70 25.74
CA ALA A 227 15.30 -16.84 24.88
C ALA A 227 15.94 -15.45 24.71
N PHE A 228 15.56 -14.76 23.65
CA PHE A 228 16.01 -13.42 23.31
C PHE A 228 14.81 -12.52 23.05
N THR A 229 14.91 -11.25 23.41
CA THR A 229 13.89 -10.25 23.11
C THR A 229 14.51 -8.92 22.72
N ARG A 230 13.73 -8.07 22.06
CA ARG A 230 14.17 -6.75 21.62
C ARG A 230 14.43 -5.84 22.82
N VAL A 231 15.53 -5.10 22.76
CA VAL A 231 15.81 -4.00 23.69
C VAL A 231 15.12 -2.75 23.16
N ILE A 232 14.27 -2.13 23.97
CA ILE A 232 13.70 -0.81 23.65
C ILE A 232 14.80 0.21 23.95
N GLN A 233 15.37 0.79 22.90
CA GLN A 233 16.41 1.80 23.06
C GLN A 233 15.78 3.15 23.46
N HIS A 234 16.49 3.91 24.30
CA HIS A 234 16.14 5.28 24.70
C HIS A 234 14.88 5.47 25.56
N ASP A 235 14.17 4.40 25.91
CA ASP A 235 13.12 4.47 26.93
C ASP A 235 13.74 4.25 28.32
N LYS A 236 13.71 5.29 29.16
CA LYS A 236 14.33 5.28 30.49
C LYS A 236 13.41 4.65 31.54
N ASP A 237 12.12 4.58 31.27
CA ASP A 237 11.08 4.20 32.23
C ASP A 237 10.40 2.88 31.84
N ILE A 238 11.22 1.85 31.59
CA ILE A 238 10.75 0.49 31.31
C ILE A 238 10.56 -0.27 32.62
N GLN A 239 9.32 -0.68 32.90
CA GLN A 239 8.96 -1.45 34.08
C GLN A 239 8.54 -2.87 33.69
N ILE A 240 9.29 -3.86 34.18
CA ILE A 240 8.90 -5.27 34.03
C ILE A 240 7.91 -5.61 35.15
N VAL A 241 6.69 -5.99 34.78
CA VAL A 241 5.60 -6.21 35.74
C VAL A 241 5.01 -7.61 35.61
N LYS A 242 4.62 -8.22 36.74
CA LYS A 242 3.84 -9.48 36.73
C LYS A 242 2.39 -9.25 36.29
N GLN A 243 1.84 -8.11 36.68
CA GLN A 243 0.51 -7.65 36.33
C GLN A 243 0.56 -6.12 36.17
N MET A 244 -0.27 -5.58 35.27
CA MET A 244 -0.39 -4.13 35.14
C MET A 244 -0.80 -3.51 36.48
N PRO A 245 -0.07 -2.49 36.95
CA PRO A 245 -0.45 -1.75 38.15
C PRO A 245 -1.87 -1.20 38.03
N ALA A 246 -2.59 -1.13 39.14
CA ALA A 246 -3.89 -0.46 39.17
C ALA A 246 -3.68 1.04 38.90
N ILE A 247 -4.14 1.51 37.75
CA ILE A 247 -4.07 2.93 37.40
C ILE A 247 -5.34 3.62 37.89
N ILE A 248 -5.16 4.66 38.71
CA ILE A 248 -6.25 5.48 39.21
C ILE A 248 -7.09 6.05 38.05
N SER A 249 -8.39 6.19 38.28
CA SER A 249 -9.37 6.60 37.28
C SER A 249 -8.99 7.87 36.50
N SER A 250 -8.35 8.85 37.14
CA SER A 250 -7.92 10.11 36.50
C SER A 250 -6.65 9.98 35.63
N LYS A 251 -5.91 8.88 35.74
CA LYS A 251 -4.72 8.60 34.94
C LYS A 251 -4.94 7.51 33.88
N GLN A 252 -6.17 6.99 33.79
CA GLN A 252 -6.54 6.01 32.78
C GLN A 252 -6.54 6.67 31.39
N PRO A 253 -5.97 6.01 30.36
CA PRO A 253 -5.96 6.54 29.02
C PRO A 253 -7.37 6.49 28.39
N THR A 254 -7.66 7.49 27.56
CA THR A 254 -8.91 7.60 26.78
C THR A 254 -8.75 7.12 25.34
N ILE A 255 -7.51 6.97 24.89
CA ILE A 255 -7.17 6.58 23.52
C ILE A 255 -6.24 5.37 23.55
N ALA A 256 -6.54 4.35 22.73
CA ALA A 256 -5.67 3.23 22.47
C ALA A 256 -5.08 3.29 21.06
N ILE A 257 -3.80 2.96 20.93
CA ILE A 257 -3.11 2.78 19.65
C ILE A 257 -2.57 1.35 19.57
N ILE A 258 -2.98 0.61 18.55
CA ILE A 258 -2.58 -0.78 18.31
C ILE A 258 -1.72 -0.83 17.06
N THR A 259 -0.52 -1.40 17.18
CA THR A 259 0.46 -1.58 16.09
C THR A 259 0.80 -3.06 15.92
N ALA A 260 1.34 -3.48 14.79
CA ALA A 260 1.66 -4.88 14.50
C ALA A 260 3.17 -5.11 14.27
N GLN A 261 3.82 -4.19 13.56
CA GLN A 261 5.24 -4.25 13.21
C GLN A 261 6.07 -3.39 14.17
N TYR A 262 7.35 -3.75 14.34
CA TYR A 262 8.22 -3.02 15.28
C TYR A 262 8.50 -1.58 14.85
N CYS A 263 8.69 -1.32 13.56
CA CYS A 263 8.86 0.04 13.03
C CYS A 263 7.61 0.92 13.24
N GLU A 264 6.41 0.35 13.21
CA GLU A 264 5.16 1.04 13.55
C GLU A 264 5.13 1.44 15.02
N LYS A 265 5.55 0.53 15.90
CA LYS A 265 5.67 0.82 17.34
C LYS A 265 6.66 1.95 17.60
N LEU A 266 7.84 1.93 16.97
CA LEU A 266 8.84 2.99 17.08
C LEU A 266 8.29 4.34 16.59
N ALA A 267 7.61 4.36 15.44
CA ALA A 267 6.99 5.55 14.90
C ALA A 267 5.94 6.15 15.84
N VAL A 268 5.08 5.31 16.42
CA VAL A 268 4.08 5.76 17.40
C VAL A 268 4.74 6.24 18.69
N ASP A 269 5.74 5.52 19.21
CA ASP A 269 6.47 5.91 20.43
C ASP A 269 7.23 7.23 20.32
N ALA A 270 7.56 7.65 19.10
CA ALA A 270 8.14 8.96 18.84
C ALA A 270 7.12 10.11 18.89
N MET A 271 5.82 9.79 18.79
CA MET A 271 4.73 10.76 18.92
C MET A 271 4.27 10.98 20.37
N ILE A 272 4.70 10.12 21.29
CA ILE A 272 4.22 10.08 22.68
C ILE A 272 5.16 10.86 23.60
N GLU A 273 4.61 11.79 24.35
CA GLU A 273 5.32 12.56 25.38
C GLU A 273 5.16 11.91 26.76
N ASN A 274 6.14 12.11 27.66
CA ASN A 274 6.11 11.62 29.04
C ASN A 274 5.76 10.12 29.14
N LYS A 275 6.47 9.32 28.35
CA LYS A 275 6.16 7.90 28.16
C LYS A 275 6.70 7.02 29.29
N GLU A 276 5.89 6.05 29.68
CA GLU A 276 6.24 4.96 30.60
C GLU A 276 5.86 3.64 29.94
N THR A 277 6.80 2.70 29.85
CA THR A 277 6.58 1.42 29.18
C THR A 277 6.53 0.27 30.17
N PHE A 278 5.41 -0.45 30.20
CA PHE A 278 5.21 -1.63 31.00
C PHE A 278 5.33 -2.88 30.13
N VAL A 279 6.19 -3.81 30.54
CA VAL A 279 6.34 -5.09 29.86
C VAL A 279 5.98 -6.21 30.82
N ARG A 280 5.04 -7.05 30.41
CA ARG A 280 4.66 -8.26 31.13
C ARG A 280 5.15 -9.47 30.35
N TYR A 281 6.09 -10.21 30.94
CA TYR A 281 6.47 -11.53 30.47
C TYR A 281 5.68 -12.59 31.23
N THR A 282 5.12 -13.56 30.52
CA THR A 282 4.49 -14.73 31.13
C THR A 282 5.41 -15.93 30.93
N THR A 283 5.61 -16.75 31.95
CA THR A 283 6.29 -18.05 31.84
C THR A 283 5.28 -19.17 32.06
N VAL A 284 5.38 -20.25 31.28
CA VAL A 284 4.47 -21.40 31.33
C VAL A 284 5.27 -22.65 31.70
N GLY A 285 4.72 -23.48 32.58
CA GLY A 285 5.35 -24.71 33.06
C GLY A 285 5.98 -24.64 34.46
N VAL A 286 5.67 -23.59 35.24
CA VAL A 286 6.04 -23.47 36.66
C VAL A 286 5.05 -24.27 37.52
N THR A 287 5.51 -24.97 38.56
CA THR A 287 4.61 -25.65 39.52
C THR A 287 3.86 -24.63 40.39
N PRO A 288 2.67 -24.98 40.94
CA PRO A 288 1.81 -24.04 41.69
C PRO A 288 2.44 -23.35 42.90
N ASP A 289 3.54 -23.89 43.41
CA ASP A 289 4.33 -23.39 44.54
C ASP A 289 5.50 -22.49 44.14
N GLY A 290 5.70 -22.23 42.84
CA GLY A 290 6.80 -21.41 42.33
C GLY A 290 8.17 -22.07 42.42
N SER A 291 8.24 -23.36 42.78
CA SER A 291 9.49 -24.12 42.81
C SER A 291 9.84 -24.68 41.42
N TYR A 292 11.12 -24.95 41.18
CA TYR A 292 11.58 -25.56 39.94
C TYR A 292 11.53 -27.07 40.09
N PRO A 293 10.77 -27.81 39.25
CA PRO A 293 10.75 -29.25 39.36
C PRO A 293 12.12 -29.83 39.00
N ALA A 294 12.60 -30.77 39.82
CA ALA A 294 13.82 -31.52 39.56
C ALA A 294 13.73 -32.25 38.20
N PRO A 295 14.86 -32.44 37.50
CA PRO A 295 14.88 -32.96 36.14
C PRO A 295 14.40 -34.42 36.14
N SER A 296 13.13 -34.63 35.84
CA SER A 296 12.56 -35.94 35.52
C SER A 296 12.08 -35.92 34.07
N SER A 297 12.27 -37.05 33.39
CA SER A 297 12.41 -37.21 31.95
C SER A 297 11.14 -37.03 31.11
N VAL A 298 10.10 -36.33 31.61
CA VAL A 298 8.83 -36.16 30.87
C VAL A 298 8.20 -34.76 31.02
N ILE A 299 8.93 -33.75 31.48
CA ILE A 299 8.38 -32.40 31.65
C ILE A 299 8.43 -31.62 30.31
N ARG A 300 7.27 -31.09 29.88
CA ARG A 300 7.19 -30.07 28.82
C ARG A 300 8.13 -28.93 29.23
N ALA A 301 9.24 -28.73 28.50
CA ALA A 301 10.23 -27.68 28.78
C ALA A 301 9.53 -26.36 29.15
N THR A 302 9.97 -25.69 30.22
CA THR A 302 9.51 -24.34 30.58
C THR A 302 9.73 -23.39 29.41
N ARG A 303 8.71 -22.61 29.05
CA ARG A 303 8.74 -21.69 27.91
C ARG A 303 8.11 -20.35 28.28
N PHE A 304 8.45 -19.30 27.56
CA PHE A 304 7.68 -18.05 27.63
C PHE A 304 6.29 -18.26 27.04
N GLY A 305 5.28 -17.75 27.74
CA GLY A 305 3.91 -17.59 27.25
C GLY A 305 3.69 -16.20 26.66
N GLU A 306 2.42 -15.86 26.44
CA GLU A 306 2.02 -14.56 25.89
C GLU A 306 2.55 -13.41 26.74
N SER A 307 3.33 -12.54 26.10
CA SER A 307 3.88 -11.31 26.67
C SER A 307 3.13 -10.11 26.12
N ASN A 308 3.05 -9.04 26.90
CA ASN A 308 2.37 -7.80 26.51
C ASN A 308 3.29 -6.60 26.78
N VAL A 309 3.19 -5.59 25.92
CA VAL A 309 3.85 -4.30 26.10
C VAL A 309 2.83 -3.19 26.02
N TYR A 310 2.85 -2.28 26.99
CA TYR A 310 2.00 -1.09 27.01
C TYR A 310 2.87 0.14 27.24
N THR A 311 2.87 1.07 26.30
CA THR A 311 3.51 2.37 26.46
C THR A 311 2.42 3.41 26.71
N LEU A 312 2.40 3.95 27.92
CA LEU A 312 1.47 5.02 28.30
C LEU A 312 2.16 6.36 28.18
N GLY A 313 1.43 7.41 27.82
CA GLY A 313 1.97 8.76 27.75
C GLY A 313 0.90 9.75 27.32
N ASN A 314 1.31 10.91 26.87
CA ASN A 314 0.41 11.97 26.43
C ASN A 314 0.63 12.27 24.95
N VAL A 315 -0.47 12.58 24.26
CA VAL A 315 -0.46 13.23 22.95
C VAL A 315 -1.40 14.42 23.04
N GLY A 316 -0.82 15.63 23.03
CA GLY A 316 -1.58 16.84 23.34
C GLY A 316 -2.23 16.75 24.72
N ALA A 317 -3.53 17.00 24.80
CA ALA A 317 -4.31 16.94 26.05
C ALA A 317 -4.74 15.51 26.44
N HIS A 318 -4.49 14.50 25.61
CA HIS A 318 -5.02 13.16 25.78
C HIS A 318 -4.00 12.21 26.40
N ARG A 319 -4.42 11.46 27.42
CA ARG A 319 -3.67 10.31 27.93
C ARG A 319 -3.93 9.11 27.03
N ILE A 320 -2.87 8.51 26.50
CA ILE A 320 -2.96 7.43 25.52
C ILE A 320 -2.26 6.17 26.03
N VAL A 321 -2.61 5.03 25.45
CA VAL A 321 -1.85 3.78 25.58
C VAL A 321 -1.56 3.18 24.20
N CYS A 322 -0.30 2.84 23.96
CA CYS A 322 0.14 2.13 22.76
C CYS A 322 0.53 0.68 23.09
N THR A 323 0.15 -0.27 22.24
CA THR A 323 0.63 -1.66 22.27
C THR A 323 1.10 -2.12 20.90
N LYS A 324 2.03 -3.09 20.89
CA LYS A 324 2.37 -3.87 19.68
C LYS A 324 1.82 -5.28 19.85
N LEU A 325 1.10 -5.75 18.84
CA LEU A 325 0.64 -7.13 18.77
C LEU A 325 1.85 -8.08 18.65
N PRO A 326 1.88 -9.18 19.43
CA PRO A 326 3.01 -10.12 19.39
C PRO A 326 3.13 -10.87 18.08
N THR A 327 2.01 -11.14 17.42
CA THR A 327 1.97 -11.78 16.11
C THR A 327 0.69 -11.35 15.40
N LEU A 328 0.81 -11.06 14.11
CA LEU A 328 -0.32 -10.84 13.21
C LEU A 328 -0.11 -11.76 12.01
N GLY A 329 -1.19 -12.32 11.46
CA GLY A 329 -1.12 -13.13 10.26
C GLY A 329 -2.17 -14.22 10.17
N TYR A 330 -2.04 -15.06 9.16
CA TYR A 330 -3.07 -15.99 8.70
C TYR A 330 -3.25 -17.26 9.55
N THR A 331 -2.34 -17.53 10.49
CA THR A 331 -2.44 -18.74 11.33
C THR A 331 -3.50 -18.53 12.39
N ARG A 332 -4.21 -19.59 12.78
CA ARG A 332 -5.27 -19.46 13.81
C ARG A 332 -4.71 -18.94 15.12
N GLU A 333 -3.47 -19.29 15.42
CA GLU A 333 -2.71 -18.85 16.58
C GLU A 333 -2.48 -17.33 16.53
N ALA A 334 -2.05 -16.79 15.39
CA ALA A 334 -1.83 -15.35 15.21
C ALA A 334 -3.13 -14.56 15.29
N VAL A 335 -4.17 -15.00 14.59
CA VAL A 335 -5.51 -14.38 14.62
C VAL A 335 -6.06 -14.33 16.05
N THR A 336 -5.94 -15.44 16.79
CA THR A 336 -6.40 -15.54 18.19
C THR A 336 -5.57 -14.67 19.13
N SER A 337 -4.24 -14.65 18.98
CA SER A 337 -3.35 -13.84 19.82
C SER A 337 -3.59 -12.34 19.62
N ALA A 338 -3.78 -11.89 18.37
CA ALA A 338 -4.08 -10.49 18.06
C ALA A 338 -5.40 -10.03 18.71
N GLY A 339 -6.47 -10.82 18.60
CA GLY A 339 -7.76 -10.52 19.23
C GLY A 339 -7.69 -10.55 20.76
N ASN A 340 -7.01 -11.55 21.33
CA ASN A 340 -6.83 -11.66 22.79
C ASN A 340 -6.04 -10.48 23.37
N THR A 341 -4.95 -10.07 22.72
CA THR A 341 -4.14 -8.92 23.13
C THR A 341 -4.99 -7.65 23.11
N THR A 342 -5.80 -7.48 22.07
CA THR A 342 -6.73 -6.34 21.92
C THR A 342 -7.78 -6.34 23.03
N THR A 343 -8.41 -7.48 23.30
CA THR A 343 -9.40 -7.61 24.40
C THR A 343 -8.76 -7.34 25.75
N ARG A 344 -7.52 -7.79 25.97
CA ARG A 344 -6.77 -7.55 27.22
C ARG A 344 -6.43 -6.07 27.40
N LEU A 345 -6.05 -5.36 26.33
CA LEU A 345 -5.83 -3.93 26.35
C LEU A 345 -7.11 -3.21 26.79
N LEU A 346 -8.24 -3.47 26.12
CA LEU A 346 -9.52 -2.81 26.38
C LEU A 346 -10.11 -3.16 27.76
N GLY A 347 -9.84 -4.37 28.26
CA GLY A 347 -10.21 -4.78 29.62
C GLY A 347 -9.35 -4.16 30.71
N THR A 348 -8.06 -3.89 30.42
CA THR A 348 -7.13 -3.25 31.37
C THR A 348 -7.37 -1.74 31.45
N PHE A 349 -7.63 -1.10 30.31
CA PHE A 349 -7.84 0.33 30.19
C PHE A 349 -9.29 0.64 29.82
N GLN A 350 -10.17 0.54 30.82
CA GLN A 350 -11.61 0.56 30.60
C GLN A 350 -12.17 1.91 30.12
N LYS A 351 -11.41 3.00 30.31
CA LYS A 351 -11.76 4.36 29.87
C LYS A 351 -11.38 4.66 28.41
N VAL A 352 -10.81 3.69 27.69
CA VAL A 352 -10.50 3.88 26.27
C VAL A 352 -11.80 3.99 25.48
N ASP A 353 -12.01 5.14 24.84
CA ASP A 353 -13.17 5.43 23.99
C ASP A 353 -12.81 5.47 22.51
N TYR A 354 -11.58 5.88 22.20
CA TYR A 354 -11.06 5.96 20.83
C TYR A 354 -9.99 4.91 20.58
N VAL A 355 -10.10 4.14 19.50
CA VAL A 355 -9.10 3.11 19.15
C VAL A 355 -8.54 3.35 17.75
N PHE A 356 -7.23 3.53 17.67
CA PHE A 356 -6.50 3.61 16.41
C PHE A 356 -5.76 2.31 16.16
N ILE A 357 -5.97 1.69 15.00
CA ILE A 357 -5.12 0.61 14.51
C ILE A 357 -4.16 1.27 13.53
N VAL A 358 -2.88 1.38 13.88
CA VAL A 358 -1.90 2.19 13.16
C VAL A 358 -0.82 1.28 12.60
N GLY A 359 -0.55 1.42 11.31
CA GLY A 359 0.49 0.62 10.69
C GLY A 359 0.73 0.95 9.23
N VAL A 360 1.42 0.05 8.54
CA VAL A 360 1.61 0.13 7.10
C VAL A 360 0.57 -0.67 6.34
N GLY A 361 0.28 -0.26 5.11
CA GLY A 361 -0.60 -0.97 4.19
C GLY A 361 -0.10 -0.92 2.75
N GLY A 362 -0.77 -1.67 1.88
CA GLY A 362 -0.54 -1.67 0.45
C GLY A 362 -1.52 -0.76 -0.28
N GLY A 363 -1.03 0.18 -1.07
CA GLY A 363 -1.88 1.11 -1.82
C GLY A 363 -2.59 0.42 -2.97
N VAL A 364 -3.83 0.83 -3.24
CA VAL A 364 -4.55 0.44 -4.46
C VAL A 364 -4.23 1.44 -5.56
N PRO A 365 -3.54 1.01 -6.64
CA PRO A 365 -3.17 1.91 -7.70
C PRO A 365 -4.35 2.23 -8.61
N HIS A 366 -4.64 3.53 -8.75
CA HIS A 366 -5.51 4.05 -9.80
C HIS A 366 -4.64 4.63 -10.91
N TYR A 367 -4.64 4.03 -12.11
CA TYR A 367 -3.69 4.39 -13.16
C TYR A 367 -4.07 5.65 -13.95
N THR A 368 -5.36 6.02 -13.91
CA THR A 368 -5.94 7.11 -14.72
C THR A 368 -6.61 8.19 -13.89
N ASP A 369 -6.97 7.89 -12.63
CA ASP A 369 -7.62 8.81 -11.71
C ASP A 369 -6.61 9.34 -10.69
N TYR A 370 -6.13 10.57 -10.90
CA TYR A 370 -5.17 11.22 -10.01
C TYR A 370 -5.74 11.47 -8.61
N THR A 371 -7.04 11.72 -8.48
CA THR A 371 -7.66 12.06 -7.19
C THR A 371 -7.72 10.85 -6.26
N LYS A 372 -8.00 9.67 -6.81
CA LYS A 372 -8.01 8.39 -6.08
C LYS A 372 -6.64 7.70 -6.03
N HIS A 373 -5.68 8.17 -6.82
CA HIS A 373 -4.38 7.52 -6.91
C HIS A 373 -3.57 7.68 -5.63
N VAL A 374 -3.30 6.53 -5.00
CA VAL A 374 -2.47 6.40 -3.82
C VAL A 374 -1.02 6.14 -4.23
N ARG A 375 -0.07 6.81 -3.57
CA ARG A 375 1.39 6.63 -3.78
C ARG A 375 2.08 6.08 -2.54
N LEU A 376 3.29 5.57 -2.70
CA LEU A 376 4.09 5.17 -1.54
C LEU A 376 4.36 6.39 -0.66
N GLY A 377 4.21 6.20 0.65
CA GLY A 377 4.32 7.24 1.65
C GLY A 377 3.06 8.04 1.90
N ASP A 378 1.98 7.88 1.11
CA ASP A 378 0.67 8.46 1.46
C ASP A 378 0.08 7.80 2.71
N VAL A 379 -0.94 8.44 3.28
CA VAL A 379 -1.66 7.92 4.44
C VAL A 379 -3.14 7.80 4.14
N ILE A 380 -3.73 6.67 4.52
CA ILE A 380 -5.15 6.39 4.36
C ILE A 380 -5.80 6.20 5.73
N VAL A 381 -6.92 6.88 5.95
CA VAL A 381 -7.82 6.65 7.09
C VAL A 381 -9.03 5.85 6.61
N SER A 382 -9.33 4.73 7.29
CA SER A 382 -10.49 3.91 6.96
C SER A 382 -11.79 4.70 7.11
N SER A 383 -12.52 4.87 6.02
CA SER A 383 -13.78 5.59 5.98
C SER A 383 -14.76 4.92 5.01
N ALA A 384 -16.01 4.80 5.42
CA ALA A 384 -17.07 4.28 4.58
C ALA A 384 -17.43 5.26 3.46
N LEU A 385 -17.60 4.75 2.24
CA LEU A 385 -18.19 5.54 1.15
C LEU A 385 -19.70 5.60 1.32
N LYS A 386 -20.27 6.81 1.43
CA LYS A 386 -21.73 6.99 1.58
C LYS A 386 -22.44 6.65 0.24
N PRO A 387 -23.66 6.08 0.26
CA PRO A 387 -24.47 5.75 1.44
C PRO A 387 -24.26 4.35 2.04
N ASN A 388 -23.71 3.38 1.31
CA ASN A 388 -23.76 1.95 1.69
C ASN A 388 -22.37 1.26 1.75
N GLY A 389 -21.29 2.01 1.90
CA GLY A 389 -19.94 1.49 2.00
C GLY A 389 -19.55 1.02 3.40
N ALA A 390 -18.46 0.27 3.48
CA ALA A 390 -17.82 -0.12 4.73
C ALA A 390 -16.48 0.61 4.89
N ALA A 391 -16.06 0.88 6.12
CA ALA A 391 -14.72 1.43 6.37
C ALA A 391 -13.63 0.36 6.22
N TYR A 392 -13.96 -0.88 6.58
CA TYR A 392 -13.08 -2.04 6.44
C TYR A 392 -13.84 -3.25 5.87
N THR A 393 -13.21 -4.00 4.97
CA THR A 393 -13.79 -5.22 4.37
C THR A 393 -12.78 -6.36 4.34
N TYR A 394 -13.09 -7.47 4.98
CA TYR A 394 -12.23 -8.65 5.02
C TYR A 394 -12.77 -9.76 4.09
N CYS A 395 -11.95 -10.21 3.14
CA CYS A 395 -12.25 -11.33 2.26
C CYS A 395 -11.95 -12.65 2.97
N GLU A 396 -12.99 -13.37 3.36
CA GLU A 396 -12.86 -14.69 4.01
C GLU A 396 -12.54 -15.78 3.01
N ASN A 397 -13.26 -15.80 1.87
CA ASN A 397 -13.14 -16.85 0.89
C ASN A 397 -13.46 -16.36 -0.52
N VAL A 398 -12.92 -17.07 -1.51
CA VAL A 398 -13.14 -16.80 -2.93
C VAL A 398 -13.59 -18.07 -3.62
N LYS A 399 -14.72 -17.99 -4.30
CA LYS A 399 -15.24 -19.06 -5.15
C LYS A 399 -15.12 -18.64 -6.61
N ASN A 400 -14.55 -19.52 -7.43
CA ASN A 400 -14.49 -19.33 -8.87
C ASN A 400 -15.78 -19.87 -9.49
N SER A 401 -16.50 -19.02 -10.21
CA SER A 401 -17.61 -19.45 -11.05
C SER A 401 -17.08 -20.16 -12.31
N ALA A 402 -17.87 -21.06 -12.90
CA ALA A 402 -17.54 -21.74 -14.15
C ALA A 402 -17.32 -20.76 -15.31
N ASP A 403 -17.92 -19.58 -15.23
CA ASP A 403 -17.85 -18.52 -16.25
C ASP A 403 -16.62 -17.60 -16.11
N GLY A 404 -15.74 -17.85 -15.14
CA GLY A 404 -14.54 -17.04 -14.89
C GLY A 404 -14.75 -15.81 -14.00
N GLU A 405 -15.96 -15.63 -13.45
CA GLU A 405 -16.23 -14.60 -12.44
C GLU A 405 -15.89 -15.09 -11.01
N TYR A 406 -15.47 -14.15 -10.17
CA TYR A 406 -15.18 -14.40 -8.76
C TYR A 406 -16.35 -14.02 -7.87
N THR A 407 -16.78 -14.95 -7.01
CA THR A 407 -17.70 -14.68 -5.91
C THR A 407 -16.92 -14.60 -4.61
N PHE A 408 -17.02 -13.47 -3.92
CA PHE A 408 -16.33 -13.21 -2.65
C PHE A 408 -17.28 -13.40 -1.47
N GLU A 409 -16.85 -14.20 -0.49
CA GLU A 409 -17.43 -14.21 0.86
C GLU A 409 -16.60 -13.25 1.71
N TYR A 410 -17.25 -12.26 2.32
CA TYR A 410 -16.57 -11.19 3.02
C TYR A 410 -17.36 -10.67 4.22
N LYS A 411 -16.62 -10.12 5.19
CA LYS A 411 -17.15 -9.33 6.31
C LYS A 411 -16.93 -7.85 6.06
N SER A 412 -17.73 -7.02 6.69
CA SER A 412 -17.66 -5.56 6.56
C SER A 412 -17.90 -4.90 7.90
N HIS A 413 -17.04 -3.93 8.23
CA HIS A 413 -17.06 -3.22 9.50
C HIS A 413 -16.97 -1.71 9.26
N SER A 414 -17.73 -0.96 10.06
CA SER A 414 -17.67 0.49 10.14
C SER A 414 -17.83 0.91 11.61
N PRO A 415 -17.13 1.96 12.05
CA PRO A 415 -17.37 2.52 13.38
C PRO A 415 -18.78 3.11 13.46
N ALA A 416 -19.43 2.97 14.62
CA ALA A 416 -20.72 3.60 14.87
C ALA A 416 -20.57 5.11 15.11
N ASN A 417 -19.43 5.55 15.66
CA ASN A 417 -19.08 6.94 15.87
C ASN A 417 -17.94 7.35 14.93
N THR A 418 -18.24 8.27 14.00
CA THR A 418 -17.33 8.73 12.94
C THR A 418 -16.45 9.93 13.31
N VAL A 419 -16.37 10.34 14.58
CA VAL A 419 -15.59 11.52 15.01
C VAL A 419 -14.15 11.51 14.47
N ILE A 420 -13.47 10.36 14.48
CA ILE A 420 -12.12 10.23 13.93
C ILE A 420 -12.08 10.52 12.43
N GLN A 421 -13.03 9.94 11.68
CA GLN A 421 -13.15 10.13 10.23
C GLN A 421 -13.52 11.58 9.90
N ASP A 422 -14.42 12.20 10.67
CA ASP A 422 -14.84 13.59 10.47
C ASP A 422 -13.70 14.57 10.72
N ILE A 423 -12.86 14.32 11.73
CA ILE A 423 -11.61 15.09 11.96
C ILE A 423 -10.63 14.89 10.79
N ALA A 424 -10.42 13.65 10.35
CA ALA A 424 -9.54 13.37 9.23
C ALA A 424 -10.02 14.03 7.92
N ALA A 425 -11.34 14.08 7.70
CA ALA A 425 -11.94 14.78 6.57
C ALA A 425 -11.68 16.29 6.62
N LYS A 426 -11.85 16.91 7.79
CA LYS A 426 -11.52 18.34 8.01
C LYS A 426 -10.04 18.63 7.75
N LEU A 427 -9.13 17.79 8.25
CA LEU A 427 -7.69 17.93 8.01
C LEU A 427 -7.36 17.82 6.52
N LYS A 428 -8.03 16.90 5.81
CA LYS A 428 -7.90 16.76 4.36
C LYS A 428 -8.39 18.01 3.62
N GLU A 429 -9.56 18.54 3.98
CA GLU A 429 -10.13 19.76 3.38
C GLU A 429 -9.22 20.98 3.60
N GLN A 430 -8.66 21.14 4.81
CA GLN A 430 -7.71 22.21 5.13
C GLN A 430 -6.43 22.11 4.29
N TYR A 431 -5.90 20.90 4.12
CA TYR A 431 -4.76 20.67 3.23
C TYR A 431 -5.11 20.98 1.77
N ASP A 432 -6.23 20.48 1.27
CA ASP A 432 -6.62 20.67 -0.14
C ASP A 432 -6.94 22.16 -0.45
N PHE A 433 -7.41 22.95 0.53
CA PHE A 433 -7.78 24.36 0.35
C PHE A 433 -6.63 25.36 0.66
N ASN A 434 -5.93 25.18 1.78
CA ASN A 434 -4.90 26.12 2.27
C ASN A 434 -3.47 25.57 2.20
N GLY A 435 -3.30 24.28 1.89
CA GLY A 435 -1.99 23.62 1.97
C GLY A 435 -1.53 23.34 3.41
N ASP A 436 -2.45 23.31 4.38
CA ASP A 436 -2.12 23.03 5.78
C ASP A 436 -1.55 21.61 5.94
N THR A 437 -0.35 21.49 6.51
CA THR A 437 0.37 20.21 6.60
C THR A 437 0.59 19.73 8.04
N LEU A 438 -0.43 19.82 8.90
CA LEU A 438 -0.30 19.52 10.34
C LEU A 438 0.34 18.15 10.65
N TRP A 439 -0.03 17.10 9.90
CA TRP A 439 0.60 15.78 10.07
C TRP A 439 2.04 15.75 9.58
N TYR A 440 2.41 16.55 8.58
CA TYR A 440 3.78 16.65 8.11
C TYR A 440 4.67 17.40 9.12
N ASP A 441 4.12 18.36 9.85
CA ASP A 441 4.81 19.00 10.96
C ASP A 441 5.06 18.01 12.10
N CYS A 442 4.05 17.23 12.49
CA CYS A 442 4.20 16.11 13.42
C CYS A 442 5.25 15.08 12.92
N MET A 443 5.32 14.87 11.60
CA MET A 443 6.28 13.96 10.99
C MET A 443 7.73 14.46 11.15
N LYS A 444 7.97 15.76 10.96
CA LYS A 444 9.28 16.39 11.15
C LYS A 444 9.72 16.33 12.62
N GLU A 445 8.80 16.52 13.56
CA GLU A 445 9.06 16.35 14.99
C GLU A 445 9.44 14.91 15.31
N GLY A 446 8.63 13.94 14.89
CA GLY A 446 8.90 12.52 15.11
C GLY A 446 10.21 12.05 14.48
N LEU A 447 10.54 12.55 13.28
CA LEU A 447 11.82 12.27 12.63
C LEU A 447 13.01 12.82 13.44
N SER A 448 12.85 13.96 14.11
CA SER A 448 13.89 14.52 14.98
C SER A 448 14.13 13.66 16.23
N VAL A 449 13.06 13.08 16.80
CA VAL A 449 13.14 12.12 17.90
C VAL A 449 13.81 10.82 17.44
N LEU A 450 13.39 10.30 16.29
CA LEU A 450 13.89 9.03 15.72
C LEU A 450 15.29 9.15 15.13
N GLY A 451 15.70 10.33 14.66
CA GLY A 451 17.05 10.57 14.12
C GLY A 451 18.18 10.44 15.14
N SER A 452 17.84 10.39 16.43
CA SER A 452 18.76 9.99 17.50
C SER A 452 19.01 8.47 17.57
N GLN A 453 18.20 7.68 16.85
CA GLN A 453 18.24 6.22 16.80
C GLN A 453 18.79 5.76 15.45
N ASN A 454 19.80 4.88 15.45
CA ASN A 454 20.49 4.42 14.23
C ASN A 454 19.94 3.10 13.65
N GLU A 455 18.71 2.69 13.99
CA GLU A 455 18.22 1.33 13.68
C GLU A 455 17.38 1.24 12.40
N HIS A 456 16.47 2.20 12.17
CA HIS A 456 15.55 2.23 11.03
C HIS A 456 15.63 3.57 10.31
N GLU A 457 15.66 3.54 8.97
CA GLU A 457 15.72 4.76 8.15
C GLU A 457 14.30 5.31 7.92
N PHE A 458 13.89 6.24 8.77
CA PHE A 458 12.57 6.91 8.70
C PHE A 458 12.52 8.08 7.71
N THR A 459 13.65 8.45 7.10
CA THR A 459 13.70 9.48 6.06
C THR A 459 12.99 9.02 4.79
N ARG A 460 12.45 9.98 4.04
CA ARG A 460 11.73 9.68 2.79
C ARG A 460 12.67 9.00 1.79
N PRO A 461 12.34 7.80 1.28
CA PRO A 461 13.08 7.21 0.18
C PRO A 461 12.98 8.07 -1.08
N SER A 462 13.94 7.90 -1.99
CA SER A 462 13.94 8.64 -3.25
C SER A 462 12.68 8.36 -4.07
N ALA A 463 12.14 9.40 -4.71
CA ALA A 463 10.88 9.32 -5.46
C ALA A 463 10.93 8.35 -6.66
N ASP A 464 12.12 8.03 -7.18
CA ASP A 464 12.32 7.04 -8.25
C ASP A 464 12.15 5.57 -7.77
N THR A 465 12.09 5.35 -6.46
CA THR A 465 11.83 4.05 -5.85
C THR A 465 10.33 3.77 -5.69
N ASP A 466 9.46 4.79 -5.79
CA ASP A 466 8.03 4.60 -5.95
C ASP A 466 7.74 4.21 -7.40
N LYS A 467 7.60 2.89 -7.62
CA LYS A 467 7.38 2.32 -8.95
C LYS A 467 6.04 1.61 -9.01
N LEU A 468 5.24 2.02 -9.97
CA LEU A 468 3.92 1.47 -10.22
C LEU A 468 3.95 0.42 -11.33
N TYR A 469 3.35 -0.73 -11.07
CA TYR A 469 3.25 -1.84 -12.01
C TYR A 469 1.80 -2.26 -12.21
N MET A 470 1.42 -2.48 -13.47
CA MET A 470 0.11 -3.03 -13.85
C MET A 470 0.27 -4.46 -14.33
N ALA A 471 -0.57 -5.37 -13.83
CA ALA A 471 -0.65 -6.74 -14.34
C ALA A 471 -1.34 -6.75 -15.72
N ILE A 472 -0.69 -7.39 -16.70
CA ILE A 472 -1.20 -7.48 -18.08
C ILE A 472 -1.44 -8.93 -18.51
N GLY A 473 -0.92 -9.91 -17.76
CA GLY A 473 -1.11 -11.34 -18.03
C GLY A 473 -1.14 -12.18 -16.76
N GLU A 474 -0.73 -13.45 -16.84
CA GLU A 474 -0.54 -14.30 -15.65
C GLU A 474 0.73 -13.92 -14.90
N LYS A 475 1.81 -13.64 -15.63
CA LYS A 475 3.14 -13.36 -15.07
C LYS A 475 3.78 -12.09 -15.61
N ASP A 476 3.06 -11.39 -16.48
CA ASP A 476 3.56 -10.19 -17.15
C ASP A 476 3.01 -8.95 -16.47
N VAL A 477 3.92 -8.03 -16.19
CA VAL A 477 3.65 -6.73 -15.61
C VAL A 477 4.31 -5.65 -16.47
N ILE A 478 3.71 -4.47 -16.47
CA ILE A 478 4.24 -3.29 -17.16
C ILE A 478 4.42 -2.15 -16.16
N GLU A 479 5.54 -1.44 -16.26
CA GLU A 479 5.79 -0.25 -15.45
C GLU A 479 4.98 0.92 -16.02
N VAL A 480 4.13 1.50 -15.17
CA VAL A 480 3.24 2.61 -15.51
C VAL A 480 3.69 3.82 -14.70
N ALA A 481 3.64 5.01 -15.28
CA ALA A 481 3.90 6.23 -14.53
C ALA A 481 2.68 6.55 -13.64
N HIS A 482 2.92 7.21 -12.51
CA HIS A 482 1.82 7.75 -11.72
C HIS A 482 1.01 8.76 -12.54
N PRO A 483 -0.33 8.75 -12.44
CA PRO A 483 -1.16 9.76 -13.06
C PRO A 483 -0.75 11.16 -12.59
N GLN A 484 -0.92 12.13 -13.48
CA GLN A 484 -0.63 13.54 -13.25
C GLN A 484 -1.95 14.29 -13.04
N PRO A 485 -1.96 15.38 -12.24
CA PRO A 485 -3.14 16.22 -12.11
C PRO A 485 -3.52 16.80 -13.48
N GLN A 486 -4.80 16.84 -13.79
CA GLN A 486 -5.28 17.33 -15.08
C GLN A 486 -5.61 18.82 -15.01
N ASP A 487 -6.14 19.28 -13.87
CA ASP A 487 -6.52 20.67 -13.61
C ASP A 487 -5.97 21.16 -12.26
N GLN A 488 -6.01 22.48 -12.01
CA GLN A 488 -5.67 23.08 -10.71
C GLN A 488 -6.63 22.66 -9.58
N VAL A 489 -7.81 22.13 -9.92
CA VAL A 489 -8.86 21.73 -8.96
C VAL A 489 -8.51 20.42 -8.23
N ASP A 490 -7.64 19.58 -8.81
CA ASP A 490 -7.33 18.25 -8.27
C ASP A 490 -6.46 18.25 -7.00
N GLY A 491 -6.06 19.45 -6.52
CA GLY A 491 -5.10 19.61 -5.44
C GLY A 491 -3.71 19.13 -5.87
N THR A 492 -2.81 20.04 -6.19
CA THR A 492 -1.44 19.65 -6.53
C THR A 492 -0.77 19.01 -5.32
N ARG A 493 -0.25 17.80 -5.49
CA ARG A 493 0.57 17.14 -4.47
C ARG A 493 1.73 18.06 -4.11
N MET A 494 1.82 18.43 -2.83
CA MET A 494 2.98 19.14 -2.33
C MET A 494 4.18 18.20 -2.37
N ASP A 495 5.28 18.64 -2.98
CA ASP A 495 6.47 17.81 -3.08
C ASP A 495 7.02 17.49 -1.69
N GLY A 496 7.55 16.28 -1.51
CA GLY A 496 8.04 15.83 -0.21
C GLY A 496 6.96 15.50 0.85
N CYS A 497 5.69 15.91 0.67
CA CYS A 497 4.62 15.65 1.63
C CYS A 497 3.78 14.38 1.30
N PRO A 498 3.48 13.51 2.28
CA PRO A 498 2.41 12.51 2.20
C PRO A 498 1.05 13.13 1.93
N ARG A 499 0.24 12.54 1.02
CA ARG A 499 -1.17 12.92 0.87
C ARG A 499 -2.05 12.12 1.82
N LEU A 500 -3.06 12.79 2.39
CA LEU A 500 -4.13 12.16 3.15
C LEU A 500 -5.28 11.74 2.24
N HIS A 501 -5.67 10.47 2.35
CA HIS A 501 -6.84 9.88 1.71
C HIS A 501 -7.82 9.33 2.76
N LEU A 502 -9.12 9.40 2.45
CA LEU A 502 -10.17 8.74 3.22
C LEU A 502 -10.88 7.75 2.30
N GLY A 503 -10.97 6.50 2.73
CA GLY A 503 -11.71 5.49 1.97
C GLY A 503 -11.63 4.10 2.58
N PRO A 504 -12.29 3.12 1.95
CA PRO A 504 -12.34 1.75 2.47
C PRO A 504 -10.95 1.11 2.46
N ILE A 505 -10.68 0.29 3.47
CA ILE A 505 -9.48 -0.55 3.54
C ILE A 505 -9.91 -2.02 3.48
N ALA A 506 -9.29 -2.79 2.59
CA ALA A 506 -9.58 -4.21 2.40
C ALA A 506 -8.50 -5.09 3.03
N SER A 507 -8.79 -6.37 3.22
CA SER A 507 -7.82 -7.36 3.69
C SER A 507 -8.28 -8.77 3.31
N GLY A 508 -7.40 -9.76 3.41
CA GLY A 508 -7.75 -11.17 3.21
C GLY A 508 -6.67 -11.99 2.53
N ARG A 509 -6.42 -13.19 3.05
CA ARG A 509 -5.37 -14.11 2.57
C ARG A 509 -5.38 -14.38 1.06
N SER A 510 -6.55 -14.66 0.49
CA SER A 510 -6.65 -15.01 -0.94
C SER A 510 -6.32 -13.83 -1.84
N VAL A 511 -6.79 -12.63 -1.47
CA VAL A 511 -6.58 -11.38 -2.21
C VAL A 511 -5.18 -10.81 -2.00
N SER A 512 -4.54 -11.07 -0.85
CA SER A 512 -3.12 -10.74 -0.66
C SER A 512 -2.23 -11.54 -1.61
N LYS A 513 -2.47 -12.84 -1.77
CA LYS A 513 -1.61 -13.74 -2.57
C LYS A 513 -1.75 -13.59 -4.08
N ASP A 514 -2.93 -13.21 -4.56
CA ASP A 514 -3.21 -13.13 -6.00
C ASP A 514 -3.62 -11.71 -6.41
N ALA A 515 -2.82 -11.10 -7.29
CA ALA A 515 -3.06 -9.74 -7.77
C ALA A 515 -4.38 -9.59 -8.55
N ARG A 516 -4.84 -10.65 -9.24
CA ARG A 516 -6.12 -10.63 -9.97
C ARG A 516 -7.29 -10.67 -9.01
N LEU A 517 -7.22 -11.53 -7.99
CA LEU A 517 -8.22 -11.57 -6.92
C LEU A 517 -8.24 -10.23 -6.18
N ARG A 518 -7.07 -9.64 -5.93
CA ARG A 518 -6.96 -8.31 -5.31
C ARG A 518 -7.65 -7.23 -6.14
N GLU A 519 -7.39 -7.19 -7.45
CA GLU A 519 -8.01 -6.24 -8.36
C GLU A 519 -9.54 -6.44 -8.44
N ALA A 520 -9.99 -7.69 -8.60
CA ALA A 520 -11.42 -8.00 -8.61
C ALA A 520 -12.11 -7.64 -7.28
N PHE A 521 -11.46 -7.91 -6.14
CA PHE A 521 -11.97 -7.56 -4.83
C PHE A 521 -11.97 -6.04 -4.59
N THR A 522 -10.97 -5.32 -5.12
CA THR A 522 -10.93 -3.85 -5.09
C THR A 522 -12.17 -3.26 -5.77
N SER A 523 -12.57 -3.78 -6.93
CA SER A 523 -13.80 -3.34 -7.61
C SER A 523 -15.05 -3.58 -6.76
N LYS A 524 -15.05 -4.66 -5.96
CA LYS A 524 -16.17 -4.99 -5.08
C LYS A 524 -16.20 -4.14 -3.80
N SER A 525 -15.06 -3.94 -3.15
CA SER A 525 -14.93 -3.25 -1.86
C SER A 525 -14.71 -1.73 -2.00
N GLN A 526 -14.35 -1.26 -3.19
CA GLN A 526 -13.93 0.11 -3.47
C GLN A 526 -12.73 0.55 -2.60
N ALA A 527 -11.88 -0.40 -2.21
CA ALA A 527 -10.76 -0.15 -1.32
C ALA A 527 -9.69 0.78 -1.94
N LEU A 528 -9.11 1.66 -1.12
CA LEU A 528 -7.94 2.47 -1.46
C LEU A 528 -6.63 1.88 -0.95
N ALA A 529 -6.70 1.00 0.04
CA ALA A 529 -5.56 0.22 0.52
C ALA A 529 -5.96 -1.17 0.97
N PHE A 530 -4.96 -2.02 1.06
CA PHE A 530 -5.01 -3.32 1.69
C PHE A 530 -4.20 -3.30 2.99
N ASP A 531 -4.80 -3.85 4.03
CA ASP A 531 -4.20 -4.11 5.32
C ASP A 531 -3.75 -5.58 5.41
N PHE A 532 -2.80 -5.84 6.29
CA PHE A 532 -2.42 -7.20 6.65
C PHE A 532 -3.19 -7.69 7.89
N GLU A 533 -4.36 -8.30 7.65
CA GLU A 533 -5.03 -9.20 8.62
C GLU A 533 -5.50 -8.58 9.96
N SER A 534 -6.02 -7.34 9.98
CA SER A 534 -6.60 -6.74 11.20
C SER A 534 -8.02 -7.19 11.56
N ASP A 535 -8.59 -8.22 10.92
CA ASP A 535 -9.99 -8.64 11.12
C ASP A 535 -10.30 -8.96 12.59
N SER A 536 -9.49 -9.81 13.23
CA SER A 536 -9.73 -10.19 14.64
C SER A 536 -9.49 -9.05 15.63
N VAL A 537 -8.64 -8.08 15.27
CA VAL A 537 -8.42 -6.86 16.07
C VAL A 537 -9.69 -6.02 16.04
N ILE A 538 -10.28 -5.81 14.86
CA ILE A 538 -11.52 -5.05 14.67
C ILE A 538 -12.69 -5.76 15.33
N GLU A 539 -12.83 -7.08 15.15
CA GLU A 539 -13.86 -7.87 15.82
C GLU A 539 -13.76 -7.77 17.35
N SER A 540 -12.53 -7.73 17.89
CA SER A 540 -12.31 -7.51 19.32
C SER A 540 -12.70 -6.11 19.78
N ILE A 541 -12.40 -5.07 18.99
CA ILE A 541 -12.80 -3.68 19.28
C ILE A 541 -14.33 -3.56 19.29
N VAL A 542 -14.98 -4.07 18.25
CA VAL A 542 -16.46 -4.05 18.11
C VAL A 542 -17.12 -4.88 19.20
N GLY A 543 -16.60 -6.08 19.48
CA GLY A 543 -17.12 -6.98 20.52
C GLY A 543 -16.96 -6.44 21.95
N ASN A 544 -16.01 -5.51 22.17
CA ASN A 544 -15.84 -4.78 23.43
C ASN A 544 -16.58 -3.42 23.42
N CYS A 545 -17.51 -3.21 22.49
CA CYS A 545 -18.38 -2.03 22.37
C CYS A 545 -17.61 -0.70 22.26
N ARG A 546 -16.49 -0.69 21.52
CA ARG A 546 -15.78 0.54 21.20
C ARG A 546 -16.27 1.08 19.86
N ASP A 547 -17.07 2.14 19.95
CA ASP A 547 -17.82 2.67 18.80
C ASP A 547 -17.00 3.62 17.92
N SER A 548 -15.93 4.22 18.45
CA SER A 548 -15.05 5.11 17.71
C SER A 548 -13.69 4.47 17.46
N TRP A 549 -13.47 4.07 16.21
CA TRP A 549 -12.20 3.49 15.78
C TRP A 549 -11.87 3.81 14.33
N ALA A 550 -10.58 3.72 13.99
CA ALA A 550 -10.11 3.83 12.63
C ALA A 550 -8.83 3.02 12.40
N LEU A 551 -8.70 2.45 11.19
CA LEU A 551 -7.41 2.03 10.68
C LEU A 551 -6.74 3.26 10.04
N VAL A 552 -5.49 3.48 10.39
CA VAL A 552 -4.62 4.45 9.73
C VAL A 552 -3.45 3.71 9.11
N ARG A 553 -3.32 3.79 7.79
CA ARG A 553 -2.32 3.04 7.01
C ARG A 553 -1.42 3.97 6.24
N GLY A 554 -0.14 3.96 6.58
CA GLY A 554 0.91 4.52 5.74
C GLY A 554 1.24 3.56 4.62
N ILE A 555 1.36 4.04 3.40
CA ILE A 555 1.47 3.16 2.23
C ILE A 555 2.93 2.78 1.99
N ALA A 556 3.26 1.51 2.19
CA ALA A 556 4.63 1.00 2.09
C ALA A 556 4.89 0.18 0.81
N ASP A 557 3.84 -0.40 0.23
CA ASP A 557 3.88 -1.14 -1.04
C ASP A 557 2.54 -1.01 -1.81
N TYR A 558 2.35 -1.80 -2.86
CA TYR A 558 1.09 -1.92 -3.63
C TYR A 558 0.44 -3.31 -3.49
N LYS A 559 0.67 -3.97 -2.34
CA LYS A 559 0.12 -5.29 -2.00
C LYS A 559 -0.72 -5.20 -0.73
N ASP A 560 -0.10 -5.29 0.44
CA ASP A 560 -0.73 -5.33 1.77
C ASP A 560 0.14 -4.70 2.88
N GLY A 561 1.27 -4.06 2.51
CA GLY A 561 2.20 -3.41 3.45
C GLY A 561 3.22 -4.36 4.09
N GLN A 562 3.13 -5.67 3.87
CA GLN A 562 4.05 -6.65 4.47
C GLN A 562 5.43 -6.66 3.84
N ARG A 563 5.58 -6.15 2.63
CA ARG A 563 6.86 -6.22 1.93
C ARG A 563 7.87 -5.32 2.65
N LYS A 564 8.80 -5.95 3.37
CA LYS A 564 9.94 -5.26 3.97
C LYS A 564 10.70 -4.51 2.87
N GLY A 565 10.95 -3.22 3.09
CA GLY A 565 11.54 -2.32 2.11
C GLY A 565 11.72 -0.92 2.67
N PRO A 566 12.41 -0.03 1.94
CA PRO A 566 12.81 1.29 2.44
C PRO A 566 11.61 2.20 2.75
N TRP A 567 10.45 1.96 2.12
CA TRP A 567 9.24 2.75 2.36
C TRP A 567 8.55 2.41 3.68
N GLN A 568 8.80 1.23 4.27
CA GLN A 568 8.06 0.77 5.44
C GLN A 568 8.25 1.70 6.66
N PRO A 569 9.48 2.07 7.10
CA PRO A 569 9.63 2.98 8.23
C PRO A 569 9.04 4.36 7.96
N TYR A 570 9.33 4.97 6.79
CA TYR A 570 8.77 6.27 6.42
C TYR A 570 7.23 6.27 6.44
N ALA A 571 6.61 5.24 5.88
CA ALA A 571 5.16 5.07 5.87
C ALA A 571 4.59 4.90 7.29
N SER A 572 5.25 4.11 8.15
CA SER A 572 4.88 3.98 9.56
C SER A 572 4.89 5.34 10.27
N LEU A 573 5.92 6.15 10.03
CA LEU A 573 6.04 7.49 10.61
C LEU A 573 4.95 8.44 10.10
N ALA A 574 4.64 8.42 8.81
CA ALA A 574 3.57 9.22 8.23
C ALA A 574 2.21 8.87 8.85
N ALA A 575 1.91 7.58 9.05
CA ALA A 575 0.70 7.12 9.70
C ALA A 575 0.61 7.58 11.17
N ALA A 576 1.68 7.40 11.94
CA ALA A 576 1.74 7.83 13.34
C ALA A 576 1.60 9.35 13.49
N ALA A 577 2.23 10.12 12.61
CA ALA A 577 2.16 11.57 12.61
C ALA A 577 0.74 12.09 12.29
N LEU A 578 0.02 11.44 11.37
CA LEU A 578 -1.39 11.76 11.13
C LEU A 578 -2.25 11.46 12.36
N VAL A 579 -2.02 10.34 13.03
CA VAL A 579 -2.73 10.00 14.28
C VAL A 579 -2.49 11.06 15.35
N LYS A 580 -1.25 11.55 15.51
CA LYS A 580 -0.94 12.67 16.40
C LYS A 580 -1.76 13.93 16.05
N ALA A 581 -1.82 14.29 14.77
CA ALA A 581 -2.60 15.45 14.31
C ALA A 581 -4.12 15.28 14.56
N ILE A 582 -4.66 14.07 14.35
CA ILE A 582 -6.05 13.76 14.64
C ILE A 582 -6.32 13.88 16.15
N ILE A 583 -5.48 13.27 17.00
CA ILE A 583 -5.65 13.29 18.46
C ILE A 583 -5.62 14.73 19.00
N ASN A 584 -4.71 15.56 18.50
CA ASN A 584 -4.64 16.99 18.86
C ASN A 584 -5.88 17.78 18.46
N SER A 585 -6.70 17.25 17.55
CA SER A 585 -7.96 17.84 17.09
C SER A 585 -9.20 17.24 17.75
N ILE A 586 -9.04 16.23 18.61
CA ILE A 586 -10.12 15.68 19.45
C ILE A 586 -10.31 16.60 20.66
N GLU A 587 -11.56 16.91 20.99
CA GLU A 587 -11.91 17.70 22.17
C GLU A 587 -11.25 17.09 23.43
N PRO A 588 -10.61 17.91 24.30
CA PRO A 588 -9.99 17.41 25.51
C PRO A 588 -11.02 16.67 26.39
N PRO A 589 -10.59 15.63 27.13
CA PRO A 589 -11.46 14.96 28.08
C PRO A 589 -11.87 15.91 29.21
N GLU A 590 -13.13 15.81 29.66
CA GLU A 590 -13.68 16.59 30.78
C GLU A 590 -12.97 16.35 32.12
#